data_AF-T5ACJ4-F1
#
_entry.id   AF-T5ACJ4-F1
#
_cell.length_a   1.000
_cell.length_b   1.000
_cell.length_c   1.000
_cell.angle_alpha   90.00
_cell.angle_beta   90.00
_cell.angle_gamma   90.00
#
_symmetry.space_group_name_H-M   'P 1'
#
loop_
_entity.id
_entity.type
_entity.pdbx_description
1 polymer ?
#
loop_
_entity_poly.entity_id
_entity_poly.type
_entity_poly.pdbx_seq_one_letter_code
_entity_poly.pdbx_strand_id
1 'polypeptide(L)'
;MHFQPVELSGEEMHPSDAADASVSRNTHLIVDASLDDVFGSASPEPQDAASHPSDMLRLQSDHTTTGYREAIAVAKASTIQAGFDEGFSLGATVGSRAGHEAAAAVGQLLAEARVELSTDRVFDAAYWAPDGNWTFDVEPASHDEILFTHVADAHPLICKWSSVTDAQIRLWKIDEAILGTADAGPRLDPLVDEAPVLAAPLTAAKKPLDW
;
A
#
# COMPACT_ATOMS: atom_id res chain seq x y z
N MET A 1 -4.97 53.06 3.98
CA MET A 1 -3.85 52.13 4.20
C MET A 1 -3.72 51.29 2.94
N HIS A 2 -2.83 51.71 2.04
CA HIS A 2 -2.56 51.03 0.76
C HIS A 2 -1.24 50.28 0.90
N PHE A 3 -1.23 48.99 0.57
CA PHE A 3 -0.01 48.25 0.28
C PHE A 3 -0.13 47.65 -1.11
N GLN A 4 0.81 48.04 -1.96
CA GLN A 4 1.13 47.43 -3.25
C GLN A 4 2.25 46.38 -3.03
N PRO A 5 2.39 45.41 -3.95
CA PRO A 5 3.25 44.23 -3.80
C PRO A 5 4.72 44.53 -4.12
N VAL A 6 5.63 43.75 -3.54
CA VAL A 6 7.07 43.80 -3.85
C VAL A 6 7.43 42.67 -4.82
N GLU A 7 8.05 43.07 -5.93
CA GLU A 7 8.74 42.25 -6.94
C GLU A 7 10.24 42.11 -6.61
N LEU A 8 10.89 41.13 -7.29
CA LEU A 8 12.34 40.86 -7.43
C LEU A 8 13.01 40.17 -6.23
N SER A 9 13.87 39.14 -6.36
CA SER A 9 14.68 38.54 -7.44
C SER A 9 15.24 37.22 -6.87
N GLY A 10 15.30 36.08 -7.58
CA GLY A 10 16.32 35.73 -8.55
C GLY A 10 17.49 34.97 -7.89
N GLU A 11 17.43 33.63 -7.83
CA GLU A 11 18.65 32.79 -7.65
C GLU A 11 18.37 31.32 -8.04
N GLU A 12 19.14 30.85 -9.03
CA GLU A 12 19.19 29.47 -9.51
C GLU A 12 19.80 28.56 -8.44
N MET A 13 19.20 27.39 -8.21
CA MET A 13 19.79 26.32 -7.40
C MET A 13 19.83 25.04 -8.22
N HIS A 14 21.00 24.73 -8.75
CA HIS A 14 21.37 23.43 -9.32
C HIS A 14 21.21 22.31 -8.28
N PRO A 15 20.63 21.15 -8.63
CA PRO A 15 20.87 19.92 -7.90
C PRO A 15 22.04 19.15 -8.53
N SER A 16 23.08 18.97 -7.73
CA SER A 16 24.24 18.10 -7.99
C SER A 16 23.95 16.62 -7.67
N ASP A 17 24.60 15.77 -8.45
CA ASP A 17 24.82 14.32 -8.30
C ASP A 17 24.90 13.77 -6.87
N ALA A 18 24.32 12.58 -6.66
CA ALA A 18 25.08 11.36 -6.37
C ALA A 18 24.16 10.11 -6.24
N ALA A 19 24.45 9.08 -7.04
CA ALA A 19 24.62 7.64 -6.72
C ALA A 19 23.62 6.97 -5.73
N ASP A 20 23.09 5.76 -5.89
CA ASP A 20 23.56 4.52 -6.51
C ASP A 20 22.38 3.51 -6.42
N ALA A 21 22.16 2.69 -7.46
CA ALA A 21 21.55 1.36 -7.32
C ALA A 21 21.66 0.61 -8.66
N SER A 22 22.79 -0.06 -8.79
CA SER A 22 23.07 -1.16 -9.72
C SER A 22 21.88 -2.09 -10.03
N VAL A 23 21.55 -2.22 -11.33
CA VAL A 23 20.92 -3.43 -11.90
C VAL A 23 21.70 -3.83 -13.14
N SER A 24 22.52 -4.86 -12.98
CA SER A 24 23.16 -5.61 -14.05
C SER A 24 22.11 -6.12 -15.04
N ARG A 25 22.18 -5.68 -16.29
CA ARG A 25 21.66 -6.45 -17.42
C ARG A 25 22.73 -6.56 -18.50
N ASN A 26 23.22 -7.79 -18.60
CA ASN A 26 24.10 -8.39 -19.59
C ASN A 26 24.33 -7.62 -20.90
N THR A 27 25.61 -7.37 -21.14
CA THR A 27 26.25 -7.26 -22.44
C THR A 27 25.90 -8.44 -23.34
N HIS A 28 24.92 -8.27 -24.22
CA HIS A 28 24.85 -9.03 -25.46
C HIS A 28 25.30 -8.11 -26.60
N LEU A 29 26.61 -8.20 -26.88
CA LEU A 29 27.30 -7.89 -28.13
C LEU A 29 26.41 -7.24 -29.20
N ILE A 30 26.46 -5.91 -29.24
CA ILE A 30 26.09 -5.12 -30.41
C ILE A 30 27.17 -5.38 -31.47
N VAL A 31 26.93 -6.37 -32.32
CA VAL A 31 27.47 -6.38 -33.69
C VAL A 31 26.29 -6.12 -34.59
N ASP A 32 25.84 -4.87 -34.58
CA ASP A 32 25.23 -4.25 -35.74
C ASP A 32 25.69 -2.79 -35.81
N ALA A 33 27.02 -2.61 -35.78
CA ALA A 33 27.69 -1.34 -36.07
C ALA A 33 27.67 -1.01 -37.59
N SER A 34 26.71 -1.57 -38.32
CA SER A 34 26.41 -1.26 -39.71
C SER A 34 25.22 -0.29 -39.85
N LEU A 35 24.55 0.05 -38.75
CA LEU A 35 23.30 0.81 -38.76
C LEU A 35 23.30 2.02 -37.81
N ASP A 36 24.44 2.67 -37.57
CA ASP A 36 24.45 4.03 -36.99
C ASP A 36 25.72 4.84 -37.31
N ASP A 37 26.18 4.79 -38.56
CA ASP A 37 27.14 5.78 -39.09
C ASP A 37 26.45 6.61 -40.18
N VAL A 38 25.59 7.53 -39.74
CA VAL A 38 24.90 8.50 -40.62
C VAL A 38 25.68 9.81 -40.70
N PHE A 39 26.63 10.06 -39.79
CA PHE A 39 27.27 11.36 -39.62
C PHE A 39 28.81 11.36 -39.71
N GLY A 40 29.47 10.26 -40.10
CA GLY A 40 30.87 10.05 -39.77
C GLY A 40 31.86 9.72 -40.90
N SER A 41 31.65 10.03 -42.18
CA SER A 41 32.78 10.05 -43.16
C SER A 41 32.49 10.71 -44.51
N ALA A 42 32.41 12.04 -44.53
CA ALA A 42 32.78 12.83 -45.71
C ALA A 42 33.22 14.23 -45.26
N SER A 43 34.53 14.48 -45.33
CA SER A 43 35.11 15.81 -45.18
C SER A 43 34.65 16.67 -46.38
N PRO A 44 33.90 17.77 -46.21
CA PRO A 44 33.52 18.61 -47.33
C PRO A 44 34.63 19.65 -47.56
N GLU A 45 35.39 19.48 -48.64
CA GLU A 45 36.05 20.63 -49.27
C GLU A 45 34.98 21.69 -49.63
N PRO A 46 35.32 23.00 -49.62
CA PRO A 46 34.35 24.06 -49.86
C PRO A 46 33.97 24.08 -51.34
N GLN A 47 32.98 23.27 -51.70
CA GLN A 47 32.38 23.24 -53.02
C GLN A 47 31.12 24.09 -52.99
N ASP A 48 31.21 25.23 -53.68
CA ASP A 48 30.15 26.01 -54.29
C ASP A 48 28.77 26.02 -53.62
N ALA A 49 28.37 27.24 -53.24
CA ALA A 49 26.98 27.61 -52.99
C ALA A 49 26.11 27.36 -54.23
N ALA A 50 25.77 26.10 -54.48
CA ALA A 50 24.70 25.70 -55.37
C ALA A 50 23.40 26.01 -54.64
N SER A 51 22.80 27.17 -54.97
CA SER A 51 21.42 27.52 -54.70
C SER A 51 20.50 26.30 -54.79
N HIS A 52 20.18 25.70 -53.64
CA HIS A 52 19.40 24.45 -53.57
C HIS A 52 18.02 24.68 -54.20
N PRO A 53 17.56 23.83 -55.13
CA PRO A 53 16.18 23.86 -55.60
C PRO A 53 15.27 23.44 -54.46
N SER A 54 14.77 24.45 -53.71
CA SER A 54 13.72 24.42 -52.70
C SER A 54 13.43 23.06 -52.03
N ASP A 55 13.91 22.87 -50.79
CA ASP A 55 13.55 21.78 -49.85
C ASP A 55 12.06 21.78 -49.41
N MET A 56 11.20 22.38 -50.22
CA MET A 56 9.78 22.60 -49.97
C MET A 56 9.03 21.28 -49.74
N LEU A 57 9.39 20.21 -50.47
CA LEU A 57 8.71 18.92 -50.35
C LEU A 57 8.99 18.25 -49.00
N ARG A 58 10.25 18.33 -48.53
CA ARG A 58 10.65 17.83 -47.23
C ARG A 58 9.98 18.64 -46.12
N LEU A 59 9.98 19.97 -46.24
CA LEU A 59 9.30 20.84 -45.27
C LEU A 59 7.79 20.52 -45.19
N GLN A 60 7.15 20.22 -46.32
CA GLN A 60 5.74 19.80 -46.37
C GLN A 60 5.50 18.45 -45.72
N SER A 61 6.36 17.45 -45.93
CA SER A 61 6.23 16.15 -45.25
C SER A 61 6.42 16.28 -43.74
N ASP A 62 7.38 17.09 -43.32
CA ASP A 62 7.67 17.36 -41.91
C ASP A 62 6.49 18.08 -41.25
N HIS A 63 5.93 19.09 -41.92
CA HIS A 63 4.73 19.80 -41.45
C HIS A 63 3.50 18.90 -41.38
N THR A 64 3.23 18.12 -42.42
CA THR A 64 2.07 17.21 -42.46
C THR A 64 2.16 16.17 -41.35
N THR A 65 3.35 15.58 -41.15
CA THR A 65 3.59 14.60 -40.09
C THR A 65 3.43 15.21 -38.70
N THR A 66 3.96 16.42 -38.50
CA THR A 66 3.86 17.14 -37.23
C THR A 66 2.42 17.56 -36.93
N GLY A 67 1.71 18.11 -37.93
CA GLY A 67 0.32 18.54 -37.78
C GLY A 67 -0.64 17.37 -37.57
N TYR A 68 -0.43 16.23 -38.23
CA TYR A 68 -1.22 15.01 -37.98
C TYR A 68 -1.03 14.51 -36.54
N ARG A 69 0.22 14.50 -36.05
CA ARG A 69 0.53 14.11 -34.67
C ARG A 69 -0.12 15.06 -33.66
N GLU A 70 0.00 16.36 -33.88
CA GLU A 70 -0.60 17.40 -33.03
C GLU A 70 -2.13 17.28 -33.02
N ALA A 71 -2.76 17.10 -34.18
CA ALA A 71 -4.20 16.94 -34.28
C ALA A 71 -4.72 15.72 -33.49
N ILE A 72 -4.01 14.58 -33.53
CA ILE A 72 -4.36 13.41 -32.72
C ILE A 72 -4.18 13.69 -31.23
N ALA A 73 -3.10 14.36 -30.84
CA ALA A 73 -2.84 14.68 -29.44
C ALA A 73 -3.94 15.59 -28.88
N VAL A 74 -4.30 16.64 -29.62
CA VAL A 74 -5.39 17.55 -29.26
C VAL A 74 -6.73 16.83 -29.19
N ALA A 75 -7.05 15.99 -30.18
CA ALA A 75 -8.31 15.24 -30.20
C ALA A 75 -8.43 14.27 -29.01
N LYS A 76 -7.35 13.58 -28.64
CA LYS A 76 -7.32 12.70 -27.46
C LYS A 76 -7.46 13.50 -26.16
N ALA A 77 -6.69 14.57 -26.02
CA ALA A 77 -6.73 15.43 -24.84
C ALA A 77 -8.13 16.03 -24.62
N SER A 78 -8.84 16.39 -25.70
CA SER A 78 -10.19 16.96 -25.64
C SER A 78 -11.23 16.05 -25.00
N THR A 79 -11.04 14.73 -24.98
CA THR A 79 -12.04 13.77 -24.48
C THR A 79 -11.65 13.16 -23.13
N ILE A 80 -10.36 13.01 -22.85
CA ILE A 80 -9.86 12.32 -21.65
C ILE A 80 -10.26 13.06 -20.37
N GLN A 81 -10.11 14.38 -20.32
CA GLN A 81 -10.39 15.14 -19.09
C GLN A 81 -11.89 15.14 -18.77
N ALA A 82 -12.74 15.41 -19.76
CA ALA A 82 -14.19 15.40 -19.58
C ALA A 82 -14.71 14.03 -19.12
N GLY A 83 -14.22 12.95 -19.74
CA GLY A 83 -14.58 11.59 -19.33
C GLY A 83 -14.08 11.23 -17.92
N PHE A 84 -12.91 11.74 -17.51
CA PHE A 84 -12.40 11.55 -16.16
C PHE A 84 -13.25 12.31 -15.12
N ASP A 85 -13.56 13.58 -15.37
CA ASP A 85 -14.30 14.41 -14.42
C ASP A 85 -15.72 13.86 -14.18
N GLU A 86 -16.39 13.41 -15.24
CA GLU A 86 -17.69 12.74 -15.17
C GLU A 86 -17.57 11.36 -14.52
N GLY A 87 -16.59 10.55 -14.94
CA GLY A 87 -16.40 9.19 -14.47
C GLY A 87 -15.95 9.11 -13.00
N PHE A 88 -15.14 10.05 -12.54
CA PHE A 88 -14.60 10.07 -11.18
C PHE A 88 -15.70 10.30 -10.16
N SER A 89 -16.55 11.32 -10.39
CA SER A 89 -17.68 11.61 -9.50
C SER A 89 -18.71 10.48 -9.50
N LEU A 90 -19.03 9.92 -10.67
CA LEU A 90 -19.91 8.76 -10.79
C LEU A 90 -19.32 7.53 -10.05
N GLY A 91 -18.04 7.22 -10.29
CA GLY A 91 -17.35 6.11 -9.63
C GLY A 91 -17.32 6.26 -8.11
N ALA A 92 -17.13 7.48 -7.60
CA ALA A 92 -17.21 7.75 -6.16
C ALA A 92 -18.60 7.46 -5.60
N THR A 93 -19.67 7.88 -6.28
CA THR A 93 -21.05 7.61 -5.83
C THR A 93 -21.41 6.13 -5.88
N VAL A 94 -21.04 5.44 -6.95
CA VAL A 94 -21.30 4.00 -7.11
C VAL A 94 -20.48 3.20 -6.09
N GLY A 95 -19.19 3.53 -5.93
CA GLY A 95 -18.31 2.90 -4.95
C GLY A 95 -18.81 3.13 -3.53
N SER A 96 -19.23 4.34 -3.18
CA SER A 96 -19.84 4.65 -1.88
C SER A 96 -21.10 3.82 -1.64
N ARG A 97 -21.99 3.72 -2.63
CA ARG A 97 -23.22 2.93 -2.49
C ARG A 97 -22.92 1.44 -2.36
N ALA A 98 -22.07 0.90 -3.21
CA ALA A 98 -21.65 -0.50 -3.15
C ALA A 98 -20.99 -0.83 -1.79
N GLY A 99 -20.14 0.07 -1.29
CA GLY A 99 -19.53 -0.06 0.03
C GLY A 99 -20.55 -0.06 1.16
N HIS A 100 -21.56 0.81 1.10
CA HIS A 100 -22.64 0.82 2.10
C HIS A 100 -23.44 -0.49 2.12
N GLU A 101 -23.81 -1.03 0.96
CA GLU A 101 -24.54 -2.32 0.91
C GLU A 101 -23.68 -3.47 1.42
N ALA A 102 -22.39 -3.51 1.06
CA ALA A 102 -21.46 -4.53 1.57
C ALA A 102 -21.28 -4.42 3.09
N ALA A 103 -21.13 -3.19 3.61
CA ALA A 103 -21.01 -2.95 5.05
C ALA A 103 -22.28 -3.34 5.81
N ALA A 104 -23.47 -3.04 5.27
CA ALA A 104 -24.74 -3.41 5.87
C ALA A 104 -24.90 -4.93 5.97
N ALA A 105 -24.55 -5.68 4.91
CA ALA A 105 -24.60 -7.13 4.90
C ALA A 105 -23.66 -7.74 5.95
N VAL A 106 -22.41 -7.26 6.03
CA VAL A 106 -21.45 -7.69 7.06
C VAL A 106 -21.93 -7.33 8.46
N GLY A 107 -22.55 -6.15 8.62
CA GLY A 107 -23.11 -5.71 9.90
C GLY A 107 -24.21 -6.64 10.43
N GLN A 108 -25.05 -7.20 9.55
CA GLN A 108 -26.07 -8.19 9.93
C GLN A 108 -25.43 -9.50 10.40
N LEU A 109 -24.46 -10.04 9.65
CA LEU A 109 -23.73 -11.24 10.04
C LEU A 109 -22.99 -11.05 11.37
N LEU A 110 -22.39 -9.89 11.58
CA LEU A 110 -21.71 -9.55 12.83
C LEU A 110 -22.69 -9.40 14.01
N ALA A 111 -23.88 -8.86 13.78
CA ALA A 111 -24.91 -8.77 14.81
C ALA A 111 -25.39 -10.16 15.24
N GLU A 112 -25.61 -11.08 14.28
CA GLU A 112 -25.97 -12.47 14.56
C GLU A 112 -24.84 -13.19 15.31
N ALA A 113 -23.60 -13.03 14.85
CA ALA A 113 -22.41 -13.59 15.50
C ALA A 113 -22.27 -13.12 16.95
N ARG A 114 -22.53 -11.84 17.23
CA ARG A 114 -22.47 -11.30 18.60
C ARG A 114 -23.50 -11.90 19.53
N VAL A 115 -24.69 -12.21 19.02
CA VAL A 115 -25.75 -12.85 19.82
C VAL A 115 -25.37 -14.31 20.09
N GLU A 116 -24.92 -15.03 19.08
CA GLU A 116 -24.57 -16.45 19.22
C GLU A 116 -23.29 -16.68 20.01
N LEU A 117 -22.25 -15.86 19.82
CA LEU A 117 -20.98 -15.92 20.55
C LEU A 117 -21.02 -15.12 21.87
N SER A 118 -22.21 -14.77 22.36
CA SER A 118 -22.36 -14.15 23.67
C SER A 118 -21.92 -15.12 24.78
N THR A 119 -21.39 -14.59 25.88
CA THR A 119 -20.91 -15.38 27.03
C THR A 119 -21.97 -16.36 27.52
N ASP A 120 -23.24 -15.93 27.58
CA ASP A 120 -24.36 -16.77 28.02
C ASP A 120 -24.58 -17.99 27.11
N ARG A 121 -24.27 -17.88 25.81
CA ARG A 121 -24.47 -18.94 24.81
C ARG A 121 -23.26 -19.84 24.65
N VAL A 122 -22.05 -19.27 24.73
CA VAL A 122 -20.79 -20.02 24.68
C VAL A 122 -20.60 -20.87 25.94
N PHE A 123 -21.12 -20.41 27.08
CA PHE A 123 -21.07 -21.15 28.35
C PHE A 123 -22.43 -21.78 28.72
N ASP A 124 -23.28 -22.03 27.73
CA ASP A 124 -24.58 -22.67 27.97
C ASP A 124 -24.39 -24.10 28.50
N ALA A 125 -25.32 -24.54 29.35
CA ALA A 125 -25.33 -25.88 29.93
C ALA A 125 -25.45 -27.01 28.87
N ALA A 126 -25.81 -26.66 27.63
CA ALA A 126 -25.77 -27.59 26.50
C ALA A 126 -24.34 -28.04 26.12
N TYR A 127 -23.33 -27.20 26.37
CA TYR A 127 -21.93 -27.48 26.02
C TYR A 127 -21.05 -27.75 27.25
N TRP A 128 -21.44 -27.19 28.40
CA TRP A 128 -20.71 -27.32 29.66
C TRP A 128 -21.53 -28.09 30.69
N ALA A 129 -20.93 -29.12 31.26
CA ALA A 129 -21.54 -29.87 32.34
C ALA A 129 -21.40 -29.11 33.69
N PRO A 130 -22.26 -29.39 34.69
CA PRO A 130 -22.23 -28.69 35.99
C PRO A 130 -20.94 -28.88 36.80
N ASP A 131 -20.12 -29.85 36.42
CA ASP A 131 -18.78 -30.14 36.96
C ASP A 131 -17.68 -29.27 36.33
N GLY A 132 -18.02 -28.45 35.33
CA GLY A 132 -17.08 -27.58 34.60
C GLY A 132 -16.34 -28.30 33.47
N ASN A 133 -16.71 -29.55 33.15
CA ASN A 133 -16.15 -30.28 32.02
C ASN A 133 -16.91 -29.98 30.72
N TRP A 134 -16.25 -30.08 29.58
CA TRP A 134 -16.87 -29.91 28.27
C TRP A 134 -17.59 -31.19 27.82
N THR A 135 -18.69 -31.03 27.07
CA THR A 135 -19.56 -32.14 26.63
C THR A 135 -19.34 -32.55 25.17
N PHE A 136 -18.52 -31.79 24.43
CA PHE A 136 -18.28 -31.99 22.99
C PHE A 136 -16.93 -32.68 22.72
N ASP A 137 -16.82 -33.36 21.58
CA ASP A 137 -15.61 -34.10 21.23
C ASP A 137 -14.49 -33.15 20.76
N VAL A 138 -13.31 -33.26 21.38
CA VAL A 138 -12.12 -32.47 21.05
C VAL A 138 -11.03 -33.41 20.57
N GLU A 139 -10.62 -33.27 19.31
CA GLU A 139 -9.51 -34.05 18.75
C GLU A 139 -8.16 -33.44 19.19
N PRO A 140 -7.27 -34.20 19.86
CA PRO A 140 -5.95 -33.71 20.22
C PRO A 140 -5.05 -33.63 18.97
N ALA A 141 -4.38 -32.49 18.77
CA ALA A 141 -3.50 -32.29 17.62
C ALA A 141 -2.18 -33.08 17.71
N SER A 142 -1.72 -33.47 18.91
CA SER A 142 -0.57 -34.35 19.10
C SER A 142 -0.58 -35.02 20.47
N HIS A 143 0.12 -36.16 20.56
CA HIS A 143 0.21 -37.09 21.68
C HIS A 143 -0.21 -36.55 23.06
N ASP A 144 -1.42 -36.94 23.48
CA ASP A 144 -1.96 -37.02 24.85
C ASP A 144 -2.33 -35.74 25.62
N GLU A 145 -2.09 -34.52 25.11
CA GLU A 145 -2.48 -33.30 25.84
C GLU A 145 -3.49 -32.45 25.05
N ILE A 146 -4.71 -32.33 25.57
CA ILE A 146 -5.72 -31.40 25.08
C ILE A 146 -5.41 -30.02 25.69
N LEU A 147 -4.90 -29.10 24.87
CA LEU A 147 -4.77 -27.70 25.27
C LEU A 147 -6.13 -27.00 25.28
N PHE A 148 -6.27 -25.98 26.13
CA PHE A 148 -7.46 -25.13 26.15
C PHE A 148 -7.76 -24.45 24.81
N THR A 149 -6.73 -24.20 24.00
CA THR A 149 -6.88 -23.70 22.62
C THR A 149 -7.65 -24.68 21.76
N HIS A 150 -7.35 -25.99 21.86
CA HIS A 150 -8.07 -27.02 21.11
C HIS A 150 -9.54 -27.15 21.55
N VAL A 151 -9.82 -26.98 22.85
CA VAL A 151 -11.21 -26.97 23.36
C VAL A 151 -11.98 -25.76 22.83
N ALA A 152 -11.34 -24.59 22.76
CA ALA A 152 -11.96 -23.40 22.18
C ALA A 152 -12.23 -23.57 20.68
N ASP A 153 -11.26 -24.11 19.93
CA ASP A 153 -11.40 -24.31 18.49
C ASP A 153 -12.45 -25.37 18.14
N ALA A 154 -12.62 -26.38 19.00
CA ALA A 154 -13.61 -27.44 18.86
C ALA A 154 -15.02 -27.04 19.34
N HIS A 155 -15.20 -25.84 19.91
CA HIS A 155 -16.50 -25.40 20.39
C HIS A 155 -17.49 -25.25 19.20
N PRO A 156 -18.69 -25.87 19.24
CA PRO A 156 -19.59 -25.93 18.07
C PRO A 156 -19.96 -24.56 17.47
N LEU A 157 -20.18 -23.54 18.31
CA LEU A 157 -20.45 -22.18 17.84
C LEU A 157 -19.21 -21.52 17.21
N ILE A 158 -18.01 -21.77 17.77
CA ILE A 158 -16.76 -21.22 17.23
C ILE A 158 -16.45 -21.87 15.88
N CYS A 159 -16.61 -23.19 15.76
CA CYS A 159 -16.47 -23.89 14.47
C CYS A 159 -17.45 -23.35 13.40
N LYS A 160 -18.73 -23.14 13.77
CA LYS A 160 -19.74 -22.58 12.87
C LYS A 160 -19.28 -21.21 12.34
N TRP A 161 -18.96 -20.28 13.22
CA TRP A 161 -18.58 -18.91 12.81
C TRP A 161 -17.22 -18.83 12.13
N SER A 162 -16.29 -19.71 12.50
CA SER A 162 -15.02 -19.89 11.78
C SER A 162 -15.28 -20.32 10.33
N SER A 163 -16.17 -21.29 10.09
CA SER A 163 -16.52 -21.72 8.73
C SER A 163 -17.16 -20.62 7.87
N VAL A 164 -17.99 -19.76 8.48
CA VAL A 164 -18.58 -18.59 7.80
C VAL A 164 -17.49 -17.58 7.43
N THR A 165 -16.54 -17.36 8.33
CA THR A 165 -15.39 -16.47 8.10
C THR A 165 -14.49 -17.01 7.00
N ASP A 166 -14.16 -18.30 7.03
CA ASP A 166 -13.37 -18.99 5.99
C ASP A 166 -14.02 -18.91 4.61
N ALA A 167 -15.34 -19.11 4.54
CA ALA A 167 -16.09 -18.98 3.30
C ALA A 167 -15.96 -17.56 2.73
N GLN A 168 -16.00 -16.54 3.59
CA GLN A 168 -15.81 -15.15 3.19
C GLN A 168 -14.36 -14.87 2.77
N ILE A 169 -13.36 -15.35 3.52
CA ILE A 169 -11.94 -15.20 3.14
C ILE A 169 -11.69 -15.79 1.74
N ARG A 170 -12.24 -16.98 1.46
CA ARG A 170 -12.13 -17.63 0.15
C ARG A 170 -12.83 -16.87 -0.96
N LEU A 171 -14.02 -16.34 -0.72
CA LEU A 171 -14.80 -15.61 -1.72
C LEU A 171 -14.08 -14.32 -2.15
N TRP A 172 -13.48 -13.62 -1.18
CA TRP A 172 -12.81 -12.34 -1.40
C TRP A 172 -11.30 -12.48 -1.65
N LYS A 173 -10.77 -13.71 -1.61
CA LYS A 173 -9.34 -14.03 -1.74
C LYS A 173 -8.48 -13.14 -0.83
N ILE A 174 -8.91 -13.02 0.42
CA ILE A 174 -8.21 -12.19 1.40
C ILE A 174 -6.93 -12.93 1.81
N ASP A 175 -5.79 -12.30 1.59
CA ASP A 175 -4.52 -12.79 2.12
C ASP A 175 -4.48 -12.50 3.62
N GLU A 176 -4.69 -13.52 4.43
CA GLU A 176 -4.75 -13.41 5.89
C GLU A 176 -3.44 -12.89 6.50
N ALA A 177 -2.31 -13.12 5.82
CA ALA A 177 -1.01 -12.58 6.20
C ALA A 177 -0.98 -11.04 6.19
N ILE A 178 -1.81 -10.39 5.37
CA ILE A 178 -1.91 -8.92 5.31
C ILE A 178 -2.68 -8.38 6.53
N LEU A 179 -3.59 -9.17 7.10
CA LEU A 179 -4.41 -8.77 8.24
C LEU A 179 -3.68 -8.85 9.59
N GLY A 180 -2.42 -9.29 9.61
CA GLY A 180 -1.59 -9.33 10.82
C GLY A 180 -2.01 -10.40 11.84
N THR A 181 -2.99 -11.24 11.54
CA THR A 181 -3.49 -12.29 12.44
C THR A 181 -2.46 -13.40 12.69
N ALA A 182 -1.45 -13.51 11.82
CA ALA A 182 -0.39 -14.52 11.92
C ALA A 182 0.67 -14.22 13.01
N ASP A 183 0.69 -13.02 13.60
CA ASP A 183 1.67 -12.63 14.65
C ASP A 183 1.03 -12.48 16.06
N ALA A 184 -0.19 -12.97 16.25
CA ALA A 184 -0.86 -12.96 17.55
C ALA A 184 -0.39 -14.13 18.44
N GLY A 185 0.88 -14.08 18.86
CA GLY A 185 1.37 -14.74 20.08
C GLY A 185 2.87 -15.06 20.08
N PRO A 186 3.61 -15.01 21.22
CA PRO A 186 3.26 -14.52 22.56
C PRO A 186 4.19 -13.37 23.02
N ARG A 187 3.66 -12.22 23.46
CA ARG A 187 4.47 -11.27 24.24
C ARG A 187 3.64 -10.26 25.06
N LEU A 188 3.11 -10.73 26.18
CA LEU A 188 3.37 -9.99 27.40
C LEU A 188 4.67 -10.57 27.95
N ASP A 189 5.79 -9.92 27.62
CA ASP A 189 6.93 -10.01 28.54
C ASP A 189 6.37 -9.58 29.91
N PRO A 190 6.50 -10.38 30.98
CA PRO A 190 6.24 -9.85 32.30
C PRO A 190 7.23 -8.71 32.45
N LEU A 191 6.69 -7.49 32.54
CA LEU A 191 7.42 -6.28 32.85
C LEU A 191 8.46 -6.63 33.92
N VAL A 192 9.72 -6.58 33.50
CA VAL A 192 10.89 -6.71 34.34
C VAL A 192 10.62 -5.92 35.61
N ASP A 193 10.70 -6.62 36.75
CA ASP A 193 10.61 -6.10 38.12
C ASP A 193 10.81 -4.58 38.18
N GLU A 194 9.71 -3.85 38.32
CA GLU A 194 9.75 -2.45 38.71
C GLU A 194 10.26 -2.42 40.16
N ALA A 195 11.56 -2.18 40.32
CA ALA A 195 12.15 -1.94 41.62
C ALA A 195 11.39 -0.79 42.31
N PRO A 196 10.94 -0.95 43.56
CA PRO A 196 10.20 0.10 44.24
C PRO A 196 11.15 1.24 44.58
N VAL A 197 10.94 2.39 43.93
CA VAL A 197 11.56 3.65 44.35
C VAL A 197 10.93 4.07 45.68
N LEU A 198 11.54 3.62 46.78
CA LEU A 198 11.30 4.17 48.11
C LEU A 198 12.47 5.06 48.51
N ALA A 199 12.15 6.35 48.57
CA ALA A 199 12.86 7.48 49.15
C ALA A 199 14.05 7.16 50.07
N ALA A 200 15.23 7.66 49.67
CA ALA A 200 16.37 7.84 50.58
C ALA A 200 16.20 9.14 51.40
N PRO A 201 16.59 9.16 52.70
CA PRO A 201 16.43 10.33 53.56
C PRO A 201 17.56 11.35 53.38
N LEU A 202 17.18 12.63 53.49
CA LEU A 202 18.08 13.77 53.59
C LEU A 202 18.80 13.78 54.95
N THR A 203 20.13 13.71 54.97
CA THR A 203 20.94 14.35 56.05
C THR A 203 22.33 14.77 55.56
N ALA A 204 22.49 16.09 55.43
CA ALA A 204 23.61 16.95 55.84
C ALA A 204 25.07 16.47 55.71
N ALA A 205 25.85 17.18 54.87
CA ALA A 205 27.21 17.62 55.23
C ALA A 205 27.59 18.90 54.48
N LYS A 206 28.08 19.88 55.23
CA LYS A 206 28.37 21.26 54.86
C LYS A 206 29.69 21.38 54.09
N LYS A 207 29.75 22.23 53.06
CA LYS A 207 30.91 23.12 52.84
C LYS A 207 30.48 24.36 52.04
N PRO A 208 30.78 25.58 52.52
CA PRO A 208 30.40 26.81 51.81
C PRO A 208 31.34 27.05 50.62
N LEU A 209 30.76 27.49 49.51
CA LEU A 209 31.46 27.96 48.32
C LEU A 209 31.95 29.39 48.58
N ASP A 210 33.25 29.65 48.39
CA ASP A 210 33.79 31.00 48.31
C ASP A 210 33.16 31.74 47.12
N TRP A 211 32.93 33.03 47.32
CA TRP A 211 32.26 33.96 46.42
C TRP A 211 33.02 34.18 45.11
#